data_AF-A0A101LEA7-F1
#
_entry.id   AF-A0A101LEA7-F1
#
_cell.length_a   1.000
_cell.length_b   1.000
_cell.length_c   1.000
_cell.angle_alpha   90.00
_cell.angle_beta   90.00
_cell.angle_gamma   90.00
#
_symmetry.space_group_name_H-M   'P 1'
#
loop_
_entity.id
_entity.type
_entity.pdbx_description
1 polymer ?
#
loop_
_entity_poly.entity_id
_entity_poly.type
_entity_poly.pdbx_seq_one_letter_code
_entity_poly.pdbx_strand_id
1 'polypeptide(L)'
;MLAIDGSVQFPALPVRIQVKCTKKSFGSAGVLSWPVTEEWKTKWSRNIGPAYFVVVQVPTDVPSDWIDYDGADITTHRSSAYWAKIDPTSMGASITIQRTNRLTAETLASWNADLLACFSEEDAA
;
A
#
# COMPACT_ATOMS: atom_id res chain seq x y z
N MET A 1 12.10 4.49 10.97
CA MET A 1 11.48 4.45 9.63
C MET A 1 10.06 4.95 9.75
N LEU A 2 9.72 6.03 9.05
CA LEU A 2 8.41 6.68 9.15
C LEU A 2 7.34 5.77 8.52
N ALA A 3 6.25 5.52 9.24
CA ALA A 3 5.04 4.94 8.70
C ALA A 3 4.06 6.08 8.49
N ILE A 4 3.58 6.27 7.27
CA ILE A 4 2.63 7.33 6.97
C ILE A 4 1.29 6.66 6.73
N ASP A 5 0.32 7.01 7.56
CA ASP A 5 -1.07 6.68 7.28
C ASP A 5 -1.67 7.75 6.38
N GLY A 6 -2.42 7.32 5.38
CA GLY A 6 -3.02 8.21 4.41
C GLY A 6 -4.33 7.68 3.87
N SER A 7 -4.82 8.39 2.86
CA SER A 7 -6.00 7.97 2.10
C SER A 7 -5.82 8.31 0.64
N VAL A 8 -6.34 7.44 -0.23
CA VAL A 8 -6.56 7.73 -1.64
C VAL A 8 -8.01 8.19 -1.77
N GLN A 9 -8.22 9.41 -2.24
CA GLN A 9 -9.54 10.01 -2.35
C GLN A 9 -10.17 9.61 -3.68
N PHE A 10 -11.34 8.97 -3.63
CA PHE A 10 -12.20 8.72 -4.78
C PHE A 10 -13.51 9.50 -4.60
N PRO A 11 -14.30 9.73 -5.68
CA PRO A 11 -15.56 10.46 -5.58
C PRO A 11 -16.57 9.87 -4.60
N ALA A 12 -16.60 8.53 -4.48
CA ALA A 12 -17.53 7.84 -3.58
C ALA A 12 -17.09 7.96 -2.12
N LEU A 13 -15.93 7.37 -1.78
CA LEU A 13 -15.34 7.38 -0.44
C LEU A 13 -13.81 7.24 -0.52
N PRO A 14 -13.07 7.60 0.54
CA PRO A 14 -11.63 7.37 0.59
C PRO A 14 -11.29 5.89 0.85
N VAL A 15 -10.21 5.43 0.21
CA VAL A 15 -9.54 4.17 0.56
C VAL A 15 -8.39 4.46 1.51
N ARG A 16 -8.27 3.66 2.57
CA ARG A 16 -7.20 3.82 3.57
C ARG A 16 -5.91 3.16 3.10
N ILE A 17 -4.80 3.85 3.26
CA ILE A 17 -3.48 3.29 2.96
C ILE A 17 -2.51 3.50 4.12
N GLN A 18 -1.52 2.62 4.21
CA GLN A 18 -0.34 2.85 5.03
C GLN A 18 0.90 2.65 4.18
N VAL A 19 1.76 3.66 4.15
CA VAL A 19 2.96 3.68 3.31
C VAL A 19 4.20 3.51 4.18
N LYS A 20 5.12 2.65 3.72
CA LYS A 20 6.43 2.42 4.34
C LYS A 20 7.54 2.39 3.29
N CYS A 21 8.60 3.18 3.49
CA CYS A 21 9.77 3.17 2.62
C CYS A 21 10.83 2.17 3.09
N THR A 22 11.29 1.24 2.26
CA THR A 22 12.24 0.20 2.68
C THR A 22 13.44 0.06 1.76
N LYS A 23 14.58 -0.35 2.31
CA LYS A 23 15.72 -0.86 1.53
C LYS A 23 15.68 -2.38 1.36
N LYS A 24 14.70 -3.07 1.96
CA LYS A 24 14.56 -4.52 1.83
C LYS A 24 14.28 -4.87 0.37
N SER A 25 14.95 -5.91 -0.09
CA SER A 25 14.70 -6.52 -1.40
C SER A 25 13.87 -7.79 -1.22
N PHE A 26 13.05 -8.10 -2.23
CA PHE A 26 12.30 -9.36 -2.26
C PHE A 26 13.25 -10.56 -2.18
N GLY A 27 12.87 -11.57 -1.41
CA GLY A 27 13.57 -12.86 -1.39
C GLY A 27 13.48 -13.59 -2.74
N SER A 28 14.12 -14.76 -2.82
CA SER A 28 14.11 -15.62 -4.02
C SER A 28 12.70 -16.01 -4.46
N ALA A 29 11.79 -16.23 -3.51
CA ALA A 29 10.38 -16.53 -3.78
C ALA A 29 9.55 -15.32 -4.26
N GLY A 30 10.16 -14.13 -4.41
CA GLY A 30 9.42 -12.94 -4.82
C GLY A 30 8.50 -12.38 -3.74
N VAL A 31 8.81 -12.65 -2.46
CA VAL A 31 8.01 -12.23 -1.30
C VAL A 31 8.78 -11.27 -0.39
N LEU A 32 8.08 -10.25 0.11
CA LEU A 32 8.48 -9.43 1.26
C LEU A 32 7.49 -9.67 2.40
N SER A 33 8.01 -9.78 3.63
CA SER A 33 7.18 -9.91 4.83
C SER A 33 7.40 -8.71 5.75
N TRP A 34 6.30 -8.18 6.27
CA TRP A 34 6.28 -7.05 7.19
C TRP A 34 5.62 -7.45 8.51
N PRO A 35 6.35 -7.50 9.63
CA PRO A 35 5.76 -7.80 10.93
C PRO A 35 4.68 -6.78 11.29
N VAL A 36 3.58 -7.29 11.84
CA VAL A 36 2.42 -6.50 12.28
C VAL A 36 2.39 -6.49 13.81
N THR A 37 2.20 -5.31 14.39
CA THR A 37 2.01 -5.15 15.84
C THR A 37 0.54 -5.33 16.22
N GLU A 38 0.25 -5.68 17.47
CA GLU A 38 -1.13 -5.75 17.97
C GLU A 38 -1.88 -4.41 17.85
N GLU A 39 -1.18 -3.30 17.99
CA GLU A 39 -1.71 -1.96 17.76
C GLU A 39 -2.22 -1.79 16.31
N TRP A 40 -1.45 -2.27 15.33
CA TRP A 40 -1.85 -2.23 13.92
C TRP A 40 -3.08 -3.09 13.64
N LYS A 41 -3.13 -4.31 14.21
CA LYS A 41 -4.33 -5.16 14.11
C LYS A 41 -5.56 -4.47 14.68
N THR A 42 -5.43 -3.89 15.88
CA THR A 42 -6.50 -3.16 16.56
C THR A 42 -6.98 -1.95 15.75
N LYS A 43 -6.05 -1.26 15.09
CA LYS A 43 -6.36 -0.10 14.26
C LYS A 43 -7.10 -0.50 12.99
N TRP A 44 -6.65 -1.55 12.30
CA TRP A 44 -7.26 -1.99 11.06
C TRP A 44 -8.55 -2.77 11.26
N SER A 45 -8.77 -3.42 12.41
CA SER A 45 -10.06 -4.04 12.74
C SER A 45 -11.21 -3.04 12.85
N ARG A 46 -10.91 -1.76 13.07
CA ARG A 46 -11.89 -0.67 13.07
C ARG A 46 -12.15 -0.07 11.69
N ASN A 47 -11.45 -0.54 10.65
CA ASN A 47 -11.59 -0.02 9.30
C ASN A 47 -12.74 -0.73 8.58
N ILE A 48 -13.76 0.03 8.16
CA ILE A 48 -14.96 -0.52 7.52
C ILE A 48 -14.73 -0.77 6.02
N GLY A 49 -14.05 0.16 5.34
CA GLY A 49 -13.75 0.03 3.90
C GLY A 49 -12.50 -0.79 3.60
N PRO A 50 -12.09 -0.91 2.33
CA PRO A 50 -10.83 -1.54 1.98
C PRO A 50 -9.64 -0.71 2.51
N ALA A 51 -8.58 -1.42 2.89
CA ALA A 51 -7.31 -0.83 3.27
C ALA A 51 -6.15 -1.55 2.59
N TYR A 52 -5.09 -0.80 2.25
CA TYR A 52 -3.93 -1.35 1.58
C TYR A 52 -2.63 -0.94 2.28
N PHE A 53 -1.71 -1.89 2.37
CA PHE A 53 -0.36 -1.67 2.83
C PHE A 53 0.56 -1.48 1.64
N VAL A 54 1.24 -0.33 1.57
CA VAL A 54 2.13 0.04 0.46
C VAL A 54 3.57 0.08 0.94
N VAL A 55 4.44 -0.61 0.23
CA VAL A 55 5.88 -0.61 0.46
C VAL A 55 6.57 0.08 -0.70
N VAL A 56 7.30 1.15 -0.41
CA VAL A 56 8.12 1.87 -1.39
C VAL A 56 9.57 1.43 -1.19
N GLN A 57 10.09 0.64 -2.11
CA GLN A 57 11.50 0.27 -2.12
C GLN A 57 12.34 1.46 -2.59
N VAL A 58 13.30 1.87 -1.76
CA VAL A 58 14.25 2.96 -2.00
C VAL A 58 15.68 2.40 -1.92
N PRO A 59 16.64 2.96 -2.67
CA PRO A 59 18.01 2.44 -2.71
C PRO A 59 18.82 2.78 -1.46
N THR A 60 18.59 3.96 -0.86
CA THR A 60 19.28 4.44 0.34
C THR A 60 18.29 5.16 1.27
N ASP A 61 18.70 5.41 2.51
CA ASP A 61 17.89 6.20 3.46
C ASP A 61 18.06 7.72 3.26
N VAL A 62 18.89 8.13 2.29
CA VAL A 62 19.24 9.53 2.02
C VAL A 62 18.43 9.99 0.82
N PRO A 63 17.36 10.81 1.00
CA PRO A 63 16.44 11.16 -0.09
C PRO A 63 17.12 11.80 -1.30
N SER A 64 18.14 12.64 -1.10
CA SER A 64 18.89 13.29 -2.19
C SER A 64 19.61 12.32 -3.12
N ASP A 65 19.81 11.06 -2.72
CA ASP A 65 20.48 10.06 -3.57
C ASP A 65 19.52 9.42 -4.60
N TRP A 66 18.21 9.55 -4.38
CA TRP A 66 17.19 8.85 -5.18
C TRP A 66 15.99 9.69 -5.55
N ILE A 67 15.95 10.96 -5.13
CA ILE A 67 15.02 11.97 -5.61
C ILE A 67 15.84 13.03 -6.33
N ASP A 68 15.57 13.21 -7.61
CA ASP A 68 16.21 14.20 -8.46
C ASP A 68 15.18 15.22 -8.94
N TYR A 69 15.60 16.47 -9.04
CA TYR A 69 14.80 17.62 -9.47
C TYR A 69 15.47 18.28 -10.67
N ASP A 70 16.01 17.49 -11.59
CA ASP A 70 16.53 17.94 -12.89
C ASP A 70 15.63 19.08 -13.40
N GLY A 71 16.24 20.26 -13.62
CA GLY A 71 15.60 21.58 -13.65
C GLY A 71 14.56 21.86 -14.76
N ALA A 72 13.87 20.83 -15.22
CA ALA A 72 12.82 20.81 -16.23
C ALA A 72 11.43 20.49 -15.63
N ASP A 73 11.10 21.04 -14.45
CA ASP A 73 9.82 20.82 -13.75
C ASP A 73 9.46 19.33 -13.52
N ILE A 74 10.46 18.45 -13.47
CA ILE A 74 10.29 17.00 -13.30
C ILE A 74 10.94 16.57 -11.98
N THR A 75 10.22 15.76 -11.20
CA THR A 75 10.78 15.05 -10.06
C THR A 75 10.95 13.57 -10.41
N THR A 76 12.19 13.10 -10.45
CA THR A 76 12.51 11.69 -10.71
C THR A 76 12.75 10.95 -9.40
N HIS A 77 11.99 9.89 -9.15
CA HIS A 77 12.17 9.02 -7.99
C HIS A 77 12.72 7.66 -8.42
N ARG A 78 13.96 7.32 -8.02
CA ARG A 78 14.56 5.98 -8.24
C ARG A 78 14.02 4.97 -7.22
N SER A 79 12.71 4.79 -7.21
CA SER A 79 12.02 3.96 -6.22
C SER A 79 11.02 3.02 -6.89
N SER A 80 10.49 2.08 -6.10
CA SER A 80 9.62 1.03 -6.60
C SER A 80 8.55 0.69 -5.57
N ALA A 81 7.28 0.94 -5.89
CA ALA A 81 6.18 0.72 -4.95
C ALA A 81 5.44 -0.59 -5.22
N TYR A 82 5.08 -1.28 -4.14
CA TYR A 82 4.34 -2.54 -4.13
C TYR A 82 3.26 -2.49 -3.06
N TRP A 83 2.28 -3.38 -3.13
CA TRP A 83 1.14 -3.32 -2.22
C TRP A 83 0.57 -4.69 -1.83
N ALA A 84 -0.15 -4.72 -0.72
CA ALA A 84 -0.98 -5.83 -0.28
C ALA A 84 -2.32 -5.30 0.26
N LYS A 85 -3.42 -5.99 -0.05
CA LYS A 85 -4.71 -5.73 0.59
C LYS A 85 -4.65 -6.17 2.05
N ILE A 86 -5.13 -5.33 2.94
CA ILE A 86 -5.23 -5.62 4.35
C ILE A 86 -6.58 -6.29 4.57
N ASP A 87 -6.55 -7.53 5.03
CA ASP A 87 -7.74 -8.22 5.52
C ASP A 87 -7.67 -8.26 7.06
N PRO A 88 -8.50 -7.46 7.76
CA PRO A 88 -8.49 -7.45 9.22
C PRO A 88 -8.99 -8.76 9.84
N THR A 89 -9.72 -9.60 9.11
CA THR A 89 -10.28 -10.86 9.62
C THR A 89 -9.27 -12.00 9.63
N SER A 90 -8.29 -11.97 8.72
CA SER A 90 -7.27 -13.02 8.57
C SER A 90 -5.85 -12.54 8.91
N MET A 91 -5.72 -11.40 9.61
CA MET A 91 -4.43 -10.77 9.84
C MET A 91 -3.53 -11.55 10.82
N GLY A 92 -2.54 -12.25 10.28
CA GLY A 92 -1.53 -12.97 11.05
C GLY A 92 -0.44 -12.07 11.67
N ALA A 93 0.71 -12.66 11.97
CA ALA A 93 1.86 -11.95 12.55
C ALA A 93 2.59 -11.03 11.55
N SER A 94 2.32 -11.16 10.25
CA SER A 94 2.94 -10.35 9.22
C SER A 94 2.04 -10.13 8.01
N ILE A 95 2.22 -9.00 7.32
CA ILE A 95 1.69 -8.76 5.98
C ILE A 95 2.69 -9.30 4.95
N THR A 96 2.16 -10.05 3.99
CA THR A 96 2.94 -10.59 2.88
C THR A 96 2.70 -9.76 1.63
N ILE A 97 3.77 -9.25 1.03
CA ILE A 97 3.76 -8.48 -0.22
C ILE A 97 4.38 -9.33 -1.32
N GLN A 98 3.65 -9.50 -2.41
CA GLN A 98 4.11 -10.20 -3.60
C GLN A 98 4.80 -9.23 -4.56
N ARG A 99 5.91 -9.63 -5.18
CA ARG A 99 6.63 -8.80 -6.16
C ARG A 99 5.76 -8.44 -7.36
N THR A 100 4.81 -9.30 -7.70
CA THR A 100 3.84 -9.09 -8.78
C THR A 100 2.83 -7.98 -8.47
N ASN A 101 2.62 -7.65 -7.19
CA ASN A 101 1.72 -6.57 -6.78
C ASN A 101 2.44 -5.22 -6.84
N ARG A 102 2.92 -4.87 -8.04
CA ARG A 102 3.48 -3.55 -8.32
C ARG A 102 2.37 -2.51 -8.25
N LEU A 103 2.63 -1.38 -7.58
CA LEU A 103 1.71 -0.25 -7.60
C LEU A 103 1.81 0.47 -8.94
N THR A 104 0.71 0.50 -9.68
CA THR A 104 0.56 1.18 -10.98
C THR A 104 -0.71 2.04 -11.00
N ALA A 105 -0.96 2.76 -12.09
CA ALA A 105 -2.20 3.53 -12.23
C ALA A 105 -3.45 2.61 -12.21
N GLU A 106 -3.36 1.43 -12.84
CA GLU A 106 -4.43 0.42 -12.87
C GLU A 106 -4.74 -0.11 -11.47
N THR A 107 -3.74 -0.14 -10.58
CA THR A 107 -3.94 -0.52 -9.18
C THR A 107 -4.95 0.42 -8.49
N LEU A 108 -4.87 1.73 -8.72
CA LEU A 108 -5.78 2.69 -8.11
C LEU A 108 -7.22 2.50 -8.61
N ALA A 109 -7.39 2.18 -9.89
CA ALA A 109 -8.70 1.83 -10.44
C ALA A 109 -9.26 0.57 -9.76
N SER A 110 -8.42 -0.44 -9.51
CA SER A 110 -8.82 -1.66 -8.80
C SER A 110 -9.24 -1.39 -7.35
N TRP A 111 -8.56 -0.47 -6.65
CA TRP A 111 -8.92 -0.09 -5.29
C TRP A 111 -10.26 0.65 -5.22
N ASN A 112 -10.56 1.47 -6.22
CA ASN A 112 -11.87 2.10 -6.34
C ASN A 112 -12.97 1.06 -6.62
N ALA A 113 -12.70 0.07 -7.48
CA ALA A 113 -13.64 -1.02 -7.74
C ALA A 113 -13.91 -1.84 -6.48
N ASP A 114 -12.85 -2.20 -5.73
CA ASP A 114 -12.95 -2.88 -4.43
C ASP A 114 -13.80 -2.07 -3.43
N LEU A 115 -13.65 -0.74 -3.41
CA LEU A 115 -14.44 0.14 -2.56
C LEU A 115 -15.91 0.14 -2.97
N LEU A 116 -16.20 0.31 -4.26
CA LEU A 116 -17.57 0.29 -4.77
C LEU A 116 -18.24 -1.07 -4.53
N ALA A 117 -17.48 -2.16 -4.62
CA ALA A 117 -17.96 -3.50 -4.33
C ALA A 117 -18.42 -3.69 -2.86
N CYS A 118 -17.96 -2.86 -1.92
CA CYS A 118 -18.47 -2.86 -0.55
C CYS A 118 -19.89 -2.27 -0.42
N PHE A 119 -20.37 -1.57 -1.45
CA PHE A 119 -21.66 -0.85 -1.45
C PHE A 119 -22.55 -1.21 -2.64
N SER A 120 -22.03 -1.93 -3.64
CA SER A 120 -22.88 -2.57 -4.62
C SER A 120 -23.69 -3.61 -3.88
N GLU A 121 -25.00 -3.39 -3.84
CA GLU A 121 -25.95 -4.39 -3.40
C GLU A 121 -25.61 -5.69 -4.15
N GLU A 122 -25.31 -6.76 -3.41
CA GLU A 122 -25.96 -8.02 -3.75
C GLU A 122 -27.46 -7.73 -3.66
N ASP A 123 -27.99 -7.17 -4.74
CA ASP A 123 -29.41 -7.02 -4.96
C ASP A 123 -30.01 -8.42 -4.98
N ALA A 124 -30.58 -8.78 -3.84
CA ALA A 124 -31.77 -9.60 -3.71
C ALA A 124 -31.84 -10.85 -4.59
N ALA A 125 -31.35 -11.97 -4.05
CA ALA A 125 -31.98 -13.29 -4.24
C ALA A 125 -31.81 -14.16 -3.00
#